data_AF-A0AAW1WBF0-F1
#
_entry.id   AF-A0AAW1WBF0-F1
#
_cell.length_a   1.000
_cell.length_b   1.000
_cell.length_c   1.000
_cell.angle_alpha   90.00
_cell.angle_beta   90.00
_cell.angle_gamma   90.00
#
_symmetry.space_group_name_H-M   'P 1'
#
loop_
_entity.id
_entity.type
_entity.pdbx_description
1 polymer ?
#
loop_
_entity_poly.entity_id
_entity_poly.type
_entity_poly.pdbx_seq_one_letter_code
_entity_poly.pdbx_strand_id
1 'polypeptide(L)'
;MAYAHSEEVARNGDFCVTRSELQCLSPTLHLSSKVLNIAAAHLYEDNSQRWFFPTYFGEQAKGYASQIHEQGWVAATIHICQLQRFHRRLR
;
A
#
# COMPACT_ATOMS: atom_id res chain seq x y z
N MET A 1 12.26 -24.97 19.08
CA MET A 1 11.57 -25.02 17.77
C MET A 1 11.06 -23.62 17.48
N ALA A 2 11.71 -22.89 16.57
CA ALA A 2 11.26 -21.55 16.17
C ALA A 2 10.07 -21.71 15.22
N TYR A 3 8.91 -21.22 15.61
CA TYR A 3 7.69 -21.28 14.81
C TYR A 3 7.88 -20.44 13.53
N ALA A 4 7.74 -21.07 12.37
CA ALA A 4 7.85 -20.44 11.04
C ALA A 4 6.65 -19.52 10.69
N HIS A 5 6.13 -18.76 11.66
CA HIS A 5 4.99 -17.86 11.47
C HIS A 5 5.36 -16.50 10.83
N SER A 6 6.66 -16.23 10.68
CA SER A 6 7.20 -14.95 10.21
C SER A 6 7.81 -15.00 8.81
N GLU A 7 7.60 -16.09 8.06
CA GLU A 7 8.09 -16.20 6.69
C GLU A 7 7.34 -15.21 5.78
N GLU A 8 8.08 -14.28 5.16
CA GLU A 8 7.58 -13.41 4.11
C GLU A 8 7.22 -14.25 2.88
N VAL A 9 6.01 -14.06 2.36
CA VAL A 9 5.49 -14.85 1.23
C VAL A 9 5.40 -14.00 -0.03
N ALA A 10 5.22 -12.69 0.12
CA ALA A 10 5.15 -11.76 -0.99
C ALA A 10 5.62 -10.36 -0.58
N ARG A 11 6.25 -9.67 -1.53
CA ARG A 11 6.66 -8.27 -1.44
C ARG A 11 6.47 -7.55 -2.76
N ASN A 12 5.97 -6.32 -2.69
CA ASN A 12 5.92 -5.40 -3.81
C ASN A 12 6.12 -3.97 -3.29
N GLY A 13 7.27 -3.37 -3.60
CA GLY A 13 7.70 -2.09 -3.03
C GLY A 13 7.70 -2.14 -1.49
N ASP A 14 6.99 -1.19 -0.88
CA ASP A 14 6.84 -1.07 0.57
C ASP A 14 5.83 -2.04 1.17
N PHE A 15 5.05 -2.76 0.35
CA PHE A 15 4.08 -3.75 0.82
C PHE A 15 4.74 -5.12 0.97
N CYS A 16 4.65 -5.69 2.16
CA CYS A 16 5.02 -7.08 2.40
C CYS A 16 3.91 -7.81 3.15
N VAL A 17 3.81 -9.12 2.89
CA VAL A 17 2.86 -10.01 3.55
C VAL A 17 3.57 -11.29 3.98
N THR A 18 3.32 -11.68 5.22
CA THR A 18 3.81 -12.91 5.83
C THR A 18 2.77 -14.03 5.76
N ARG A 19 3.21 -15.26 6.04
CA ARG A 19 2.33 -16.44 6.03
C ARG A 19 1.17 -16.32 7.02
N SER A 20 1.41 -15.72 8.18
CA SER A 20 0.37 -15.49 9.19
C SER A 20 -0.66 -14.47 8.71
N GLU A 21 -0.25 -13.43 7.99
CA GLU A 21 -1.15 -12.39 7.48
C GLU A 21 -2.05 -12.90 6.35
N LEU A 22 -1.61 -13.89 5.57
CA LEU A 22 -2.47 -14.55 4.57
C LEU A 22 -3.63 -15.35 5.17
N GLN A 23 -3.60 -15.66 6.47
CA GLN A 23 -4.72 -16.34 7.13
C GLN A 23 -6.01 -15.53 7.03
N CYS A 24 -5.94 -14.21 6.86
CA CYS A 24 -7.10 -13.34 6.66
C CYS A 24 -7.89 -13.64 5.38
N LEU A 25 -7.36 -14.46 4.46
CA LEU A 25 -8.07 -14.96 3.28
C LEU A 25 -9.02 -16.13 3.59
N SER A 26 -9.03 -16.62 4.84
CA SER A 26 -10.03 -17.58 5.30
C SER A 26 -11.44 -17.00 5.13
N PRO A 27 -12.44 -17.78 4.66
CA PRO A 27 -13.80 -17.28 4.40
C PRO A 27 -14.49 -16.61 5.58
N THR A 28 -14.06 -16.87 6.81
CA THR A 28 -14.66 -16.37 8.05
C THR A 28 -13.95 -15.15 8.63
N LEU A 29 -12.83 -14.73 8.04
CA LEU A 29 -12.01 -13.64 8.57
C LEU A 29 -12.13 -12.39 7.71
N HIS A 30 -11.96 -11.24 8.35
CA HIS A 30 -11.88 -9.97 7.65
C HIS A 30 -10.54 -9.84 6.94
N LEU A 31 -10.56 -9.33 5.71
CA LEU A 31 -9.36 -9.05 4.94
C LEU A 31 -8.50 -8.01 5.64
N SER A 32 -7.21 -8.27 5.75
CA SER A 32 -6.25 -7.32 6.31
C SER A 32 -5.91 -6.24 5.28
N SER A 33 -5.67 -5.02 5.78
CA SER A 33 -5.17 -3.90 4.98
C SER A 33 -3.88 -4.24 4.22
N LYS A 34 -2.99 -5.03 4.82
CA LYS A 34 -1.75 -5.49 4.20
C LYS A 34 -1.99 -6.37 2.97
N VAL A 35 -2.88 -7.36 3.10
CA VAL A 35 -3.24 -8.26 1.99
C VAL A 35 -3.97 -7.50 0.88
N LEU A 36 -4.84 -6.55 1.22
CA LEU A 36 -5.49 -5.68 0.24
C LEU A 36 -4.48 -4.81 -0.53
N ASN A 37 -3.53 -4.19 0.18
CA ASN A 37 -2.56 -3.30 -0.45
C ASN A 37 -1.58 -4.06 -1.36
N ILE A 38 -1.13 -5.27 -0.97
CA ILE A 38 -0.24 -6.06 -1.83
C ILE A 38 -0.98 -6.61 -3.05
N ALA A 39 -2.26 -7.00 -2.89
CA ALA A 39 -3.09 -7.45 -4.00
C ALA A 39 -3.30 -6.32 -5.00
N ALA A 40 -3.61 -5.11 -4.51
CA ALA A 40 -3.66 -3.91 -5.33
C ALA A 40 -2.32 -3.71 -6.04
N ALA A 41 -1.20 -3.63 -5.30
CA ALA A 41 0.13 -3.43 -5.86
C ALA A 41 0.49 -4.46 -6.95
N HIS A 42 0.15 -5.75 -6.75
CA HIS A 42 0.39 -6.80 -7.74
C HIS A 42 -0.42 -6.62 -9.03
N LEU A 43 -1.67 -6.15 -8.95
CA LEU A 43 -2.49 -5.83 -10.12
C LEU A 43 -1.96 -4.60 -10.89
N TYR A 44 -1.06 -3.82 -10.29
CA TYR A 44 -0.39 -2.70 -10.96
C TYR A 44 1.01 -3.11 -11.42
N GLU A 45 1.13 -3.54 -12.67
CA GLU A 45 2.42 -3.73 -13.33
C GLU A 45 3.26 -2.44 -13.35
N ASP A 46 4.59 -2.56 -13.36
CA ASP A 46 5.56 -1.43 -13.37
C ASP A 46 5.40 -0.47 -14.58
N ASN A 47 4.67 -0.90 -15.62
CA ASN A 47 4.37 -0.09 -16.81
C ASN A 47 2.90 0.38 -16.90
N SER A 48 2.07 0.06 -15.91
CA SER A 48 0.69 0.53 -15.85
C SER A 48 0.64 2.04 -15.59
N GLN A 49 -0.23 2.75 -16.31
CA GLN A 49 -0.54 4.17 -16.03
C GLN A 49 -1.55 4.35 -14.88
N ARG A 50 -1.90 3.24 -14.21
CA ARG A 50 -2.89 3.23 -13.13
C ARG A 50 -2.18 3.31 -11.78
N TRP A 51 -2.83 3.96 -10.82
CA TRP A 51 -2.38 4.07 -9.44
C TRP A 51 -3.54 3.77 -8.50
N PHE A 52 -3.24 3.54 -7.23
CA PHE A 52 -4.25 3.27 -6.21
C PHE A 52 -3.93 3.98 -4.92
N PHE A 53 -4.95 4.10 -4.09
CA PHE A 53 -4.82 4.56 -2.72
C PHE A 53 -4.63 3.35 -1.81
N PRO A 54 -3.54 3.27 -1.04
CA PRO A 54 -3.42 2.31 0.03
C PRO A 54 -4.58 2.47 1.02
N THR A 55 -4.98 1.38 1.66
CA THR A 55 -6.10 1.33 2.62
C THR A 55 -5.97 2.33 3.77
N TYR A 56 -4.74 2.67 4.17
CA TYR A 56 -4.45 3.65 5.23
C TYR A 56 -4.42 5.11 4.73
N PHE A 57 -4.58 5.36 3.43
CA PHE A 57 -4.49 6.70 2.86
C PHE A 57 -5.50 7.66 3.51
N GLY A 58 -6.76 7.24 3.68
CA GLY A 58 -7.80 8.09 4.25
C GLY A 58 -7.52 8.51 5.69
N GLU A 59 -6.89 7.64 6.48
CA GLU A 59 -6.49 7.94 7.86
C GLU A 59 -5.33 8.94 7.88
N GLN A 60 -4.33 8.76 7.01
CA GLN A 60 -3.19 9.67 6.90
C GLN A 60 -3.61 11.03 6.31
N ALA A 61 -4.54 11.04 5.35
CA ALA A 61 -5.07 12.26 4.73
C ALA A 61 -5.73 13.20 5.75
N LYS A 62 -6.42 12.66 6.77
CA LYS A 62 -6.95 13.45 7.89
C LYS A 62 -5.85 14.15 8.69
N GLY A 63 -4.70 13.50 8.84
CA GLY A 63 -3.52 14.09 9.49
C GLY A 63 -2.90 15.23 8.68
N TYR A 64 -3.10 15.26 7.36
CA TYR A 64 -2.63 16.35 6.52
C TYR A 64 -3.59 17.54 6.47
N ALA A 65 -4.90 17.31 6.65
CA ALA A 65 -5.89 18.39 6.69
C ALA A 65 -5.65 19.39 7.84
N SER A 66 -4.98 18.97 8.92
CA SER A 66 -4.61 19.85 10.03
C SER A 66 -3.32 20.66 9.78
N GLN A 67 -2.54 20.30 8.75
CA GLN A 67 -1.33 21.00 8.34
C GLN A 67 -1.63 21.84 7.09
N ILE A 68 -1.92 23.13 7.27
CA ILE A 68 -2.42 24.10 6.27
C ILE A 68 -1.41 24.38 5.11
N HIS A 69 -0.35 23.57 4.98
CA HIS A 69 0.63 23.70 3.90
C HIS A 69 0.28 22.78 2.73
N GLU A 70 -0.23 23.38 1.65
CA GLU A 70 -0.58 22.71 0.40
C GLU A 70 0.53 21.77 -0.13
N GLN A 71 1.78 22.18 0.04
CA GLN A 71 2.95 21.39 -0.37
C GLN A 71 3.11 20.08 0.43
N GLY A 72 2.67 20.05 1.69
CA GLY A 72 2.82 18.90 2.58
C GLY A 72 1.92 17.72 2.21
N TRP A 73 0.63 17.97 2.00
CA TRP A 73 -0.32 16.90 1.65
C TRP A 73 -0.07 16.36 0.24
N VAL A 74 0.39 17.21 -0.69
CA VAL A 74 0.79 16.80 -2.04
C VAL A 74 2.02 15.90 -1.99
N ALA A 75 3.08 16.30 -1.25
CA ALA A 75 4.28 15.49 -1.10
C ALA A 75 3.98 14.14 -0.46
N ALA A 76 3.14 14.11 0.58
CA ALA A 76 2.70 12.88 1.21
C ALA A 76 1.90 11.98 0.27
N THR A 77 0.97 12.55 -0.51
CA THR A 77 0.20 11.80 -1.53
C THR A 77 1.13 11.18 -2.58
N ILE A 78 2.12 11.95 -3.07
CA ILE A 78 3.12 11.46 -4.02
C ILE A 78 3.90 10.28 -3.42
N HIS A 79 4.27 10.35 -2.14
CA HIS A 79 5.01 9.30 -1.46
C HIS A 79 4.14 8.04 -1.21
N ILE A 80 2.99 8.19 -0.55
CA ILE A 80 2.11 7.09 -0.15
C ILE A 80 1.58 6.30 -1.35
N CYS A 81 1.20 7.01 -2.42
CA CYS A 81 0.69 6.37 -3.63
C CYS A 81 1.82 6.02 -4.62
N GLN A 82 3.07 6.18 -4.21
CA GLN A 82 4.27 5.90 -5.01
C GLN A 82 4.24 6.56 -6.40
N LEU A 83 3.69 7.78 -6.49
CA LEU A 83 3.48 8.48 -7.77
C LEU A 83 4.79 8.88 -8.46
N GLN A 84 5.91 8.82 -7.76
CA GLN A 84 7.24 9.04 -8.32
C GLN A 84 7.54 8.12 -9.51
N ARG A 85 6.91 6.93 -9.58
CA ARG A 85 7.03 6.04 -10.76
C ARG A 85 6.47 6.62 -12.06
N PHE A 86 5.61 7.64 -11.97
CA PHE A 86 5.03 8.34 -13.11
C PHE A 86 5.81 9.58 -13.53
N HIS A 87 6.92 9.91 -12.85
CA HIS A 87 7.72 11.08 -13.18
C HIS A 87 8.22 10.93 -14.63
N ARG A 88 7.85 11.89 -15.50
CA ARG A 88 8.02 11.91 -16.99
C ARG A 88 7.02 11.10 -17.84
N ARG A 89 6.08 10.36 -17.24
CA ARG A 89 5.01 9.60 -17.97
C ARG A 89 3.67 10.34 -18.01
N LEU A 90 3.39 11.19 -17.04
CA LEU A 90 2.26 12.13 -17.08
C LEU A 90 2.69 13.30 -17.99
N ARG A 91 2.25 13.27 -19.24
CA ARG A 91 2.34 14.40 -20.18
C ARG A 91 1.00 15.10 -20.25
#